data_AF-A0A9P7Z5Z9-F1
#
_entry.id   AF-A0A9P7Z5Z9-F1
#
_cell.length_a   1.000
_cell.length_b   1.000
_cell.length_c   1.000
_cell.angle_alpha   90.00
_cell.angle_beta   90.00
_cell.angle_gamma   90.00
#
_symmetry.space_group_name_H-M   'P 1'
#
loop_
_entity.id
_entity.type
_entity.pdbx_description
1 polymer ?
#
loop_
_entity_poly.entity_id
_entity_poly.type
_entity_poly.pdbx_seq_one_letter_code
_entity_poly.pdbx_strand_id
1 'polypeptide(L)'
;MGLGYLYFDRYCIDQDDPVVMSLMLQAMDQIYENAILTIVSIYGDDDRAGLSGVSRVFWVTQPWCDIRSGSVVLSCPTFSRLIPDSKWVTRG
;
A
#
# COMPACT_ATOMS: atom_id res chain seq x y z
N MET A 1 12.03 7.98 -11.19
CA MET A 1 11.56 6.67 -11.69
C MET A 1 10.36 6.93 -12.59
N GLY A 2 10.46 6.65 -13.89
CA GLY A 2 9.41 6.93 -14.88
C GLY A 2 8.40 5.79 -15.01
N LEU A 3 7.79 5.39 -13.89
CA LEU A 3 6.79 4.32 -13.85
C LEU A 3 5.49 4.82 -14.47
N GLY A 4 5.04 4.21 -15.57
CA GLY A 4 3.84 4.63 -16.33
C GLY A 4 2.61 3.76 -16.11
N TYR A 5 2.72 2.70 -15.31
CA TYR A 5 1.65 1.73 -15.08
C TYR A 5 1.50 1.47 -13.59
N LEU A 6 0.26 1.40 -13.13
CA LEU A 6 -0.10 1.12 -11.75
C LEU A 6 -1.18 0.04 -11.73
N TYR A 7 -0.93 -1.03 -10.99
CA TYR A 7 -1.87 -2.11 -10.78
C TYR A 7 -2.79 -1.76 -9.61
N PHE A 8 -4.10 -1.86 -9.81
CA PHE A 8 -5.11 -1.68 -8.75
C PHE A 8 -6.03 -2.90 -8.74
N ASP A 9 -6.07 -3.64 -7.64
CA ASP A 9 -6.89 -4.87 -7.48
C ASP A 9 -8.32 -4.69 -8.00
N ARG A 10 -8.97 -3.58 -7.66
CA ARG A 10 -10.36 -3.27 -8.05
C ARG A 10 -10.59 -3.17 -9.56
N TYR A 11 -9.58 -2.75 -10.32
CA TYR A 11 -9.69 -2.51 -11.76
C TYR A 11 -8.98 -3.55 -12.61
N CYS A 12 -7.96 -4.21 -12.05
CA CYS A 12 -7.17 -5.20 -12.74
C CYS A 12 -7.69 -6.63 -12.54
N ILE A 13 -8.52 -6.86 -11.52
CA ILE A 13 -9.21 -8.14 -11.27
C ILE A 13 -10.65 -8.00 -11.76
N ASP A 14 -11.09 -8.95 -12.57
CA ASP A 14 -12.50 -9.07 -12.93
C ASP A 14 -13.31 -9.48 -11.69
N GLN A 15 -14.14 -8.56 -11.19
CA GLN A 15 -14.94 -8.75 -9.98
C GLN A 15 -16.23 -9.54 -10.26
N ASP A 16 -16.64 -9.66 -11.53
CA ASP A 16 -17.88 -10.34 -11.93
C ASP A 16 -17.64 -11.84 -12.19
N ASP A 17 -16.38 -12.25 -12.39
CA ASP A 17 -15.98 -13.66 -12.52
C ASP A 17 -15.37 -14.19 -11.21
N PRO A 18 -16.12 -14.96 -10.39
CA PRO A 18 -15.63 -15.48 -9.12
C PRO A 18 -14.47 -16.47 -9.28
N VAL A 19 -14.35 -17.14 -10.43
CA VAL A 19 -13.26 -18.09 -10.70
C VAL A 19 -11.97 -17.31 -10.93
N VAL A 20 -12.02 -16.30 -11.80
CA VAL A 20 -10.86 -15.43 -12.06
C VAL A 20 -10.46 -14.67 -10.80
N MET A 21 -11.44 -14.13 -10.06
CA MET A 21 -11.18 -13.43 -8.80
C MET A 21 -10.46 -14.34 -7.80
N SER A 22 -10.94 -15.58 -7.60
CA SER A 22 -10.29 -16.52 -6.67
C SER A 22 -8.86 -16.89 -7.09
N LEU A 23 -8.64 -17.10 -8.39
CA LEU A 23 -7.31 -17.40 -8.93
C LEU A 23 -6.34 -16.23 -8.72
N MET A 24 -6.78 -15.00 -9.00
CA MET A 24 -5.96 -13.80 -8.82
C MET A 24 -5.67 -13.52 -7.35
N LEU A 25 -6.65 -13.74 -6.46
CA LEU A 25 -6.45 -13.63 -5.01
C LEU A 25 -5.41 -14.63 -4.49
N GLN A 26 -5.42 -15.87 -5.01
CA GLN A 26 -4.43 -16.88 -4.66
C GLN A 26 -3.02 -16.56 -5.19
N ALA A 27 -2.91 -15.76 -6.25
CA ALA A 27 -1.65 -15.35 -6.86
C ALA A 27 -1.19 -13.94 -6.43
N MET A 28 -1.83 -13.33 -5.43
CA MET A 28 -1.47 -11.98 -4.95
C MET A 28 -0.01 -11.89 -4.49
N ASP A 29 0.51 -12.95 -3.89
CA ASP A 29 1.92 -13.06 -3.47
C ASP A 29 2.87 -12.86 -4.67
N GLN A 30 2.60 -13.54 -5.78
CA GLN A 30 3.38 -13.42 -7.02
C GLN A 30 3.26 -12.04 -7.65
N ILE A 31 2.07 -11.42 -7.61
CA ILE A 31 1.85 -10.08 -8.15
C ILE A 31 2.68 -9.05 -7.38
N TYR A 32 2.67 -9.13 -6.04
CA TYR A 32 3.43 -8.21 -5.20
C TYR A 32 4.94 -8.44 -5.28
N GLU A 33 5.39 -9.69 -5.40
CA GLU A 33 6.81 -10.03 -5.54
C GLU A 33 7.40 -9.51 -6.85
N ASN A 34 6.63 -9.54 -7.94
CA ASN A 34 7.08 -9.09 -9.26
C ASN A 34 6.90 -7.57 -9.50
N ALA A 35 6.31 -6.84 -8.55
CA ALA A 35 6.14 -5.40 -8.65
C ALA A 35 7.45 -4.65 -8.31
N ILE A 36 7.74 -3.58 -9.07
CA ILE A 36 8.88 -2.69 -8.77
C ILE A 36 8.68 -1.97 -7.43
N LEU A 37 7.43 -1.65 -7.10
CA LEU A 37 7.02 -0.99 -5.86
C LEU A 37 5.60 -1.42 -5.52
N THR A 38 5.39 -1.83 -4.28
CA THR A 38 4.08 -2.14 -3.73
C THR A 38 3.71 -1.10 -2.68
N ILE A 39 2.55 -0.46 -2.86
CA ILE A 39 2.01 0.53 -1.92
C ILE A 39 0.83 -0.11 -1.19
N VAL A 40 0.92 -0.15 0.15
CA VAL A 40 -0.14 -0.69 1.00
C VAL A 40 -0.66 0.41 1.93
N SER A 41 -1.96 0.69 1.89
CA SER A 41 -2.61 1.55 2.88
C SER A 41 -3.11 0.70 4.05
N ILE A 42 -2.57 0.97 5.23
CA ILE A 42 -3.06 0.43 6.51
C ILE A 42 -4.15 1.33 7.13
N TYR A 43 -4.42 2.49 6.52
CA TYR A 43 -5.38 3.48 7.00
C TYR A 43 -6.65 3.46 6.15
N GLY A 44 -7.80 3.55 6.83
CA GLY A 44 -9.12 3.57 6.21
C GLY A 44 -9.75 2.18 6.05
N ASP A 45 -11.08 2.14 5.99
CA ASP A 45 -11.84 0.90 5.87
C ASP A 45 -12.01 0.43 4.42
N ASP A 46 -11.92 1.35 3.46
CA ASP A 46 -12.14 1.08 2.04
C ASP A 46 -11.23 1.94 1.14
N ASP A 47 -11.35 1.73 -0.17
CA ASP A 47 -10.60 2.46 -1.19
C ASP A 47 -11.00 3.94 -1.31
N ARG A 48 -12.10 4.37 -0.68
CA ARG A 48 -12.55 5.77 -0.64
C ARG A 48 -11.82 6.58 0.43
N ALA A 49 -11.13 5.92 1.35
CA ALA A 49 -10.26 6.61 2.30
C ALA A 49 -9.18 7.42 1.57
N GLY A 50 -8.67 6.95 0.44
CA GLY A 50 -7.63 7.63 -0.32
C GLY A 50 -6.28 7.65 0.40
N LEU A 51 -5.24 8.09 -0.32
CA LEU A 51 -3.87 8.12 0.22
C LEU A 51 -3.51 9.53 0.70
N SER A 52 -3.09 9.63 1.95
CA SER A 52 -2.50 10.85 2.52
C SER A 52 -1.29 11.27 1.69
N GLY A 53 -1.26 12.53 1.25
CA GLY A 53 -0.22 13.06 0.36
C GLY A 53 -0.52 12.99 -1.13
N VAL A 54 -1.51 12.20 -1.53
CA VAL A 54 -1.93 12.08 -2.93
C VAL A 54 -3.33 12.66 -3.11
N SER A 55 -4.30 12.03 -2.45
CA SER A 55 -5.72 12.41 -2.53
C SER A 55 -6.13 13.33 -1.38
N ARG A 56 -5.38 13.32 -0.27
CA ARG A 56 -5.63 14.12 0.93
C ARG A 56 -4.39 14.90 1.31
N VAL A 57 -4.59 16.06 1.94
CA VAL A 57 -3.49 16.86 2.48
C VAL A 57 -2.77 16.07 3.59
N PHE A 58 -1.44 16.14 3.62
CA PHE A 58 -0.68 15.66 4.78
C PHE A 58 -0.93 16.58 5.96
N TRP A 59 -1.52 16.05 7.01
CA TRP A 59 -1.73 16.79 8.27
C TRP A 59 -0.48 16.82 9.15
N VAL A 60 0.47 15.90 8.91
CA VAL A 60 1.73 15.78 9.64
C VAL A 60 2.85 15.50 8.64
N THR A 61 3.85 16.37 8.60
CA THR A 61 5.05 16.16 7.80
C THR A 61 5.91 15.07 8.45
N GLN A 62 6.36 14.09 7.68
CA GLN A 62 7.28 13.09 8.21
C GLN A 62 8.58 13.78 8.64
N PRO A 63 9.00 13.70 9.91
CA PRO A 63 10.23 14.33 10.35
C PRO A 63 11.44 13.68 9.67
N TRP A 64 12.33 14.51 9.16
CA TRP A 64 13.58 14.07 8.55
C TRP A 64 14.69 15.09 8.80
N CYS A 65 15.93 14.65 8.73
CA CYS A 65 17.09 15.52 8.80
C CYS A 65 18.22 14.99 7.89
N ASP A 66 19.00 15.92 7.34
CA ASP A 66 20.22 15.57 6.62
C ASP A 66 21.39 15.44 7.58
N ILE A 67 22.14 14.37 7.39
CA ILE A 67 23.44 14.13 7.99
C ILE A 67 24.50 14.09 6.88
N ARG A 68 25.77 14.27 7.24
CA ARG A 68 26.87 14.29 6.24
C ARG A 68 26.94 13.02 5.36
N SER A 69 26.41 11.91 5.85
CA SER A 69 26.40 10.60 5.18
C SER A 69 25.06 10.22 4.52
N GLY A 70 24.06 11.10 4.48
CA GLY A 70 22.75 10.83 3.87
C GLY A 70 21.59 11.50 4.60
N SER A 71 20.36 11.09 4.29
CA SER A 71 19.15 11.62 4.97
C SER A 71 18.59 10.58 5.94
N VAL A 72 18.20 11.01 7.12
CA VAL A 72 17.52 10.18 8.12
C VAL A 72 16.07 10.61 8.20
N VAL A 73 15.17 9.63 8.16
CA VAL A 73 13.72 9.84 8.22
C VAL A 73 13.17 9.08 9.42
N LEU A 74 12.26 9.70 10.16
CA LEU A 74 11.70 9.11 11.37
C LEU A 74 10.60 8.10 11.00
N SER A 75 10.85 6.82 11.33
CA SER A 75 9.89 5.72 11.11
C SER A 75 8.84 5.69 12.21
N CYS A 76 7.91 6.64 12.21
CA CYS A 76 6.80 6.67 13.17
C CYS A 76 5.54 5.99 12.59
N PRO A 77 4.82 5.16 13.38
CA PRO A 77 5.28 4.12 14.31
C PRO A 77 5.68 2.82 13.57
N THR A 78 6.31 1.88 14.27
CA THR A 78 6.79 0.60 13.69
C THR A 78 5.65 -0.16 13.03
N PHE A 79 5.86 -0.61 11.79
CA PHE A 79 4.91 -1.39 11.00
C PHE A 79 4.29 -2.56 11.79
N SER A 80 5.09 -3.29 12.56
CA SER A 80 4.63 -4.39 13.43
C SER A 80 3.57 -4.00 14.47
N ARG A 81 3.50 -2.72 14.87
CA ARG A 81 2.46 -2.21 15.79
C ARG A 81 1.19 -1.81 15.07
N LEU A 82 1.26 -1.48 13.78
CA LEU A 82 0.13 -0.98 13.00
C LEU A 82 -0.63 -2.08 12.29
N ILE A 83 0.04 -3.17 11.89
CA ILE A 83 -0.60 -4.29 11.19
C ILE A 83 -1.77 -4.89 11.98
N PRO A 84 -1.65 -5.19 13.30
CA PRO A 84 -2.70 -5.91 14.02
C PRO A 84 -4.04 -5.16 14.03
N ASP A 85 -4.00 -3.83 14.06
CA ASP A 85 -5.18 -2.97 14.09
C ASP A 85 -5.70 -2.63 12.68
N SER A 86 -4.98 -3.03 11.63
CA SER A 86 -5.32 -2.70 10.25
C SER A 86 -6.23 -3.75 9.62
N LYS A 87 -7.12 -3.31 8.73
CA LYS A 87 -7.94 -4.21 7.90
C LYS A 87 -7.09 -5.13 7.01
N TRP A 88 -5.84 -4.76 6.72
CA TRP A 88 -4.93 -5.61 5.97
C TRP A 88 -4.76 -7.00 6.60
N VAL A 89 -4.79 -7.10 7.94
CA VAL A 89 -4.61 -8.40 8.64
C VAL A 89 -5.76 -9.37 8.39
N THR A 90 -6.93 -8.89 7.96
CA THR A 90 -8.06 -9.76 7.62
C THR A 90 -7.92 -10.36 6.22
N ARG A 91 -6.83 -10.07 5.48
CA ARG A 91 -6.50 -10.76 4.24
C ARG A 91 -5.87 -12.12 4.61
N GLY A 92 -6.69 -13.17 4.56
CA GLY A 92 -6.32 -14.56 4.85
C GLY A 92 -7.53 -15.47 4.79
#